data_AF-A0A396K2V7-F1
#
_entry.id   AF-A0A396K2V7-F1
#
_cell.length_a   1.000
_cell.length_b   1.000
_cell.length_c   1.000
_cell.angle_alpha   90.00
_cell.angle_beta   90.00
_cell.angle_gamma   90.00
#
_symmetry.space_group_name_H-M   'P 1'
#
loop_
_entity.id
_entity.type
_entity.pdbx_description
1 polymer ?
#
loop_
_entity_poly.entity_id
_entity_poly.type
_entity_poly.pdbx_seq_one_letter_code
_entity_poly.pdbx_strand_id
1 'polypeptide(L)' 'MGRVDAAGSKGKKKGSKIAVTSDSNFSKRYLKYLTKKYLKKHNVRDWLRVIASNKDRNVYELRYFNIAENEGEEED' A
#
# COMPACT_ATOMS: atom_id res chain seq x y z
N MET A 1 27.23 -13.57 1.09
CA MET A 1 26.46 -13.42 -0.16
C MET A 1 25.33 -14.46 -0.14
N GLY A 2 24.22 -14.19 0.56
CA GLY A 2 23.11 -15.15 0.69
C GLY A 2 21.94 -14.72 -0.20
N ARG A 3 21.63 -15.53 -1.22
CA ARG A 3 20.43 -15.38 -2.06
C ARG A 3 19.18 -15.57 -1.21
N VAL A 4 18.22 -14.67 -1.35
CA VAL A 4 16.85 -14.88 -0.87
C VAL A 4 16.07 -15.53 -2.00
N ASP A 5 15.87 -16.84 -1.90
CA ASP A 5 14.93 -17.52 -2.79
C ASP A 5 13.51 -17.03 -2.48
N ALA A 6 12.79 -16.68 -3.53
CA ALA A 6 11.45 -16.18 -3.46
C ALA A 6 10.50 -17.28 -2.97
N ALA A 7 10.33 -17.40 -1.65
CA ALA A 7 9.17 -18.05 -1.06
C ALA A 7 7.95 -17.18 -1.38
N GLY A 8 7.28 -17.51 -2.48
CA GLY A 8 6.12 -16.78 -2.98
C GLY A 8 4.98 -16.82 -1.96
N SER A 9 4.77 -15.71 -1.25
CA SER A 9 3.49 -15.39 -0.64
C SER A 9 2.43 -15.43 -1.76
N LYS A 10 1.56 -16.44 -1.77
CA LYS A 10 0.52 -16.61 -2.79
C LYS A 10 -0.54 -15.51 -2.65
N GLY A 11 -0.28 -14.36 -3.25
CA GLY A 11 -1.29 -13.32 -3.46
C GLY A 11 -2.33 -13.79 -4.48
N LYS A 12 -3.49 -14.26 -4.00
CA LYS A 12 -4.64 -14.58 -4.86
C LYS A 12 -5.20 -13.27 -5.45
N LYS A 13 -4.86 -12.93 -6.69
CA LYS A 13 -5.46 -11.79 -7.41
C LYS A 13 -6.92 -12.11 -7.74
N LYS A 14 -7.86 -11.73 -6.86
CA LYS A 14 -9.24 -11.44 -7.29
C LYS A 14 -9.23 -9.97 -7.68
N GLY A 15 -9.44 -9.66 -8.97
CA GLY A 15 -9.24 -8.32 -9.55
C GLY A 15 -9.66 -7.20 -8.59
N SER A 16 -8.69 -6.34 -8.22
CA SER A 16 -8.77 -5.25 -7.23
C SER A 16 -8.38 -5.57 -5.78
N LYS A 17 -8.40 -6.82 -5.30
CA LYS A 17 -7.96 -7.18 -3.92
C LYS A 17 -6.68 -8.03 -3.92
N ILE A 18 -5.71 -7.60 -3.12
CA ILE A 18 -4.46 -8.33 -2.87
C ILE A 18 -4.51 -8.88 -1.45
N ALA A 19 -4.43 -10.21 -1.31
CA ALA A 19 -4.27 -10.88 -0.02
C ALA A 19 -2.79 -11.19 0.21
N VAL A 20 -2.29 -10.89 1.41
CA VAL A 20 -0.91 -11.19 1.80
C VAL A 20 -0.97 -12.13 3.00
N THR A 21 -0.35 -13.31 2.84
CA THR A 21 -0.19 -14.31 3.90
C THR A 21 1.30 -14.54 4.12
N SER A 22 1.71 -14.62 5.39
CA SER A 22 3.09 -14.83 5.81
C SER A 22 3.14 -15.91 6.88
N ASP A 23 4.12 -16.80 6.78
CA ASP A 23 4.31 -17.88 7.75
C ASP A 23 5.07 -17.42 9.01
N SER A 24 5.63 -16.20 8.98
CA SER A 24 6.42 -15.59 10.06
C SER A 24 5.83 -14.24 10.53
N ASN A 25 6.37 -13.68 11.62
CA ASN A 25 5.94 -12.39 12.18
C ASN A 25 6.03 -11.25 11.16
N PHE A 26 4.91 -10.93 10.53
CA PHE A 26 4.78 -9.84 9.58
C PHE A 26 3.82 -8.78 10.12
N SER A 27 4.34 -7.57 10.37
CA SER A 27 3.51 -6.49 10.88
C SER A 27 2.71 -5.82 9.76
N LYS A 28 1.45 -5.52 10.05
CA LYS A 28 0.61 -4.69 9.17
C LYS A 28 1.32 -3.37 8.81
N ARG A 29 1.96 -2.71 9.79
CA ARG A 29 2.71 -1.46 9.57
C ARG A 29 3.80 -1.61 8.50
N TYR A 30 4.47 -2.76 8.45
CA TYR A 30 5.51 -3.01 7.45
C TYR A 30 4.94 -3.12 6.03
N LEU A 31 3.74 -3.71 5.87
CA LEU A 31 3.04 -3.71 4.58
C LEU A 31 2.77 -2.28 4.07
N LYS A 32 2.34 -1.37 4.96
CA LYS A 32 2.14 0.06 4.62
C LYS A 32 3.44 0.73 4.18
N TYR A 33 4.56 0.41 4.83
CA TYR A 33 5.86 0.92 4.42
C TYR A 33 6.25 0.43 3.02
N LEU A 34 6.12 -0.87 2.76
CA LEU A 34 6.46 -1.46 1.45
C LEU A 34 5.59 -0.90 0.32
N THR A 35 4.28 -0.75 0.54
CA THR A 35 3.39 -0.15 -0.48
C THR A 35 3.76 1.31 -0.72
N LYS A 36 4.01 2.10 0.33
CA LYS A 36 4.52 3.47 0.16
C LYS A 36 5.86 3.53 -0.57
N LYS A 37 6.78 2.60 -0.31
CA LYS A 37 8.08 2.52 -0.99
C LYS A 37 7.89 2.24 -2.49
N TYR A 38 6.96 1.35 -2.84
CA TYR A 38 6.58 1.07 -4.23
C TYR A 38 5.98 2.31 -4.91
N LEU A 39 5.05 3.02 -4.27
CA LEU A 39 4.45 4.24 -4.85
C LEU A 39 5.49 5.34 -5.13
N LYS A 40 6.54 5.48 -4.30
CA LYS A 40 7.63 6.42 -4.60
C LYS A 40 8.46 5.99 -5.79
N LYS A 41 8.80 4.71 -5.85
CA LYS A 41 9.64 4.15 -6.92
C LYS A 41 8.98 4.33 -8.29
N HIS A 42 7.65 4.31 -8.35
CA HIS A 42 6.88 4.50 -9.58
C HIS A 42 6.30 5.91 -9.74
N ASN A 43 6.70 6.86 -8.89
CA ASN A 43 6.27 8.27 -8.92
C ASN A 43 4.74 8.49 -8.95
N VAL A 44 3.96 7.65 -8.26
CA VAL A 44 2.49 7.72 -8.22
C VAL A 44 1.94 8.24 -6.88
N ARG A 45 2.80 8.90 -6.08
CA ARG A 45 2.42 9.38 -4.74
C ARG A 45 1.46 10.56 -4.77
N ASP A 46 1.47 11.34 -5.85
CA ASP A 46 0.68 12.56 -5.94
C ASP A 46 -0.79 12.23 -6.23
N TRP A 47 -1.05 11.05 -6.81
CA TRP A 47 -2.40 10.59 -7.12
C TRP A 47 -2.96 9.62 -6.08
N LEU A 48 -2.13 8.88 -5.34
CA LEU A 48 -2.59 7.76 -4.48
C LEU A 48 -2.09 7.84 -3.04
N ARG A 49 -3.01 7.62 -2.10
CA ARG A 49 -2.73 7.46 -0.65
C ARG A 49 -3.11 6.10 -0.11
N VAL A 50 -2.27 5.57 0.80
CA VAL A 50 -2.50 4.29 1.51
C VAL A 50 -3.20 4.56 2.85
N ILE A 51 -4.41 4.05 3.03
CA ILE A 51 -5.26 4.28 4.22
C ILE A 51 -5.69 2.96 4.84
N ALA A 52 -5.80 2.92 6.17
CA ALA A 52 -6.40 1.77 6.86
C ALA A 52 -7.91 1.77 6.64
N SER A 53 -8.48 0.63 6.26
CA SER A 53 -9.94 0.54 6.11
C SER A 53 -10.63 0.75 7.48
N ASN A 54 -11.70 1.54 7.50
CA ASN A 54 -12.50 1.75 8.71
C ASN A 54 -13.31 0.50 9.08
N LYS A 55 -13.67 -0.31 8.07
CA LYS A 55 -14.45 -1.54 8.28
C LYS A 55 -13.57 -2.66 8.84
N ASP A 56 -12.38 -2.83 8.27
CA ASP A 56 -11.48 -3.93 8.59
C ASP A 56 -10.09 -3.45 9.03
N ARG A 57 -9.77 -3.67 10.31
CA ARG A 57 -8.48 -3.27 10.91
C ARG A 57 -7.26 -3.95 10.30
N ASN A 58 -7.42 -5.00 9.48
CA ASN A 58 -6.32 -5.70 8.82
C ASN A 58 -6.14 -5.32 7.34
N VAL A 59 -6.98 -4.43 6.81
CA VAL A 59 -6.95 -4.05 5.40
C VAL A 59 -6.33 -2.66 5.22
N TYR A 60 -5.59 -2.50 4.12
CA TYR A 60 -5.23 -1.19 3.58
C TYR A 60 -5.89 -1.01 2.23
N GLU A 61 -6.27 0.23 1.95
CA GLU A 61 -6.86 0.67 0.70
C GLU A 61 -5.96 1.73 0.07
N LEU A 62 -5.87 1.69 -1.27
CA LEU A 62 -5.34 2.79 -2.07
C LEU A 62 -6.51 3.67 -2.46
N ARG A 63 -6.43 4.97 -2.17
CA ARG A 63 -7.44 5.95 -2.54
C ARG A 63 -6.82 7.08 -3.33
N TYR A 64 -7.58 7.62 -4.26
CA TYR A 64 -7.23 8.88 -4.92
C TYR A 64 -7.32 10.05 -3.93
N PHE A 65 -6.51 11.08 -4.14
CA PHE A 65 -6.75 12.38 -3.53
C PHE A 65 -7.96 13.05 -4.20
N ASN A 66 -8.69 13.87 -3.44
CA ASN A 66 -9.80 14.64 -3.96
C ASN A 66 -9.25 15.98 -4.44
N ILE A 67 -9.06 16.12 -5.76
CA ILE A 67 -8.31 17.25 -6.35
C ILE A 67 -9.04 18.59 -6.11
N ALA A 68 -10.37 18.55 -5.99
CA ALA A 68 -11.20 19.73 -5.74
C ALA A 68 -10.95 20.43 -4.39
N GLU A 69 -10.21 19.83 -3.46
CA GLU A 69 -9.86 20.42 -2.15
C GLU A 69 -8.40 20.91 -2.10
N ASN A 70 -7.54 20.53 -3.05
CA ASN A 70 -6.10 20.83 -2.99
C ASN A 70 -5.70 22.13 -3.70
N GLU A 71 -6.60 22.75 -4.50
CA GLU A 71 -6.35 24.08 -5.10
C GLU A 71 -6.42 25.23 -4.08
N GLY A 72 -6.85 24.98 -2.84
CA GLY A 72 -6.90 25.98 -1.76
C GLY A 72 -5.73 25.97 -0.79
N GLU A 73 -4.77 25.05 -0.94
CA GLU A 73 -3.64 24.87 0.02
C GLU A 73 -2.24 25.10 -0.62
N GLU A 74 -2.15 25.60 -1.86
CA GLU A 74 -0.86 25.95 -2.51
C GLU A 74 -0.45 27.44 -2.36
N GLU A 75 -1.08 28.21 -1.45
CA GLU A 75 -0.76 29.64 -1.22
C GLU A 75 -0.16 30.00 0.16
N ASP A 76 0.37 29.05 0.97
CA ASP A 76 1.15 29.38 2.19
C ASP A 76 2.43 28.53 2.39
#